data_AF-A0A847LFN3-F1
#
_entry.id   AF-A0A847LFN3-F1
#
_cell.length_a   1.000
_cell.length_b   1.000
_cell.length_c   1.000
_cell.angle_alpha   90.00
_cell.angle_beta   90.00
_cell.angle_gamma   90.00
#
_symmetry.space_group_name_H-M   'P 1'
#
loop_
_entity.id
_entity.type
_entity.pdbx_description
1 polymer ?
#
loop_
_entity_poly.entity_id
_entity_poly.type
_entity_poly.pdbx_seq_one_letter_code
_entity_poly.pdbx_strand_id
1 'polypeptide(L)' 'MKSRLTIHEAAVAELEDAADFYDLENPGLGTLSLDALARLVEEIPGTLKPV' A
#
# COMPACT_ATOMS: atom_id res chain seq x y z
N MET A 1 1.50 10.63 19.98
CA MET A 1 1.24 11.07 18.60
C MET A 1 1.70 9.93 17.69
N LYS A 2 0.79 9.16 17.08
CA LYS A 2 1.18 8.10 16.13
C LYS A 2 1.71 8.79 14.87
N SER A 3 2.96 8.56 14.54
CA SER A 3 3.58 9.04 13.31
C SER A 3 2.95 8.38 12.10
N ARG A 4 2.66 9.15 11.04
CA ARG A 4 2.17 8.60 9.77
C ARG A 4 3.33 7.95 9.02
N LEU A 5 3.14 6.71 8.56
CA LEU A 5 4.03 6.09 7.58
C LEU A 5 3.99 6.92 6.30
N THR A 6 5.15 7.22 5.73
CA THR A 6 5.25 7.81 4.39
C THR A 6 5.88 6.77 3.48
N ILE A 7 5.20 6.42 2.38
CA ILE A 7 5.68 5.45 1.40
C ILE A 7 6.36 6.23 0.28
N HIS A 8 7.52 5.76 -0.16
CA HIS A 8 8.25 6.36 -1.29
C HIS A 8 7.42 6.25 -2.58
N GLU A 9 7.43 7.28 -3.44
CA GLU A 9 6.60 7.32 -4.65
C GLU A 9 6.79 6.12 -5.58
N ALA A 10 8.03 5.66 -5.76
CA ALA A 10 8.32 4.45 -6.55
C ALA A 10 7.64 3.19 -5.98
N ALA A 11 7.57 3.06 -4.65
CA ALA A 11 6.88 1.94 -4.02
C ALA A 11 5.35 2.07 -4.15
N VAL A 12 4.80 3.29 -4.21
CA VAL A 12 3.37 3.50 -4.51
C VAL A 12 3.07 3.02 -5.93
N ALA A 13 3.89 3.39 -6.92
CA ALA A 13 3.72 2.97 -8.31
C ALA A 13 3.76 1.43 -8.45
N GLU A 14 4.70 0.75 -7.79
CA GLU A 14 4.77 -0.72 -7.81
C GLU A 14 3.54 -1.39 -7.19
N LEU A 15 2.96 -0.80 -6.13
CA LEU A 15 1.74 -1.30 -5.51
C LEU A 15 0.51 -1.11 -6.40
N GLU A 16 0.42 0.02 -7.10
CA GLU A 16 -0.64 0.29 -8.08
C GLU A 16 -0.56 -0.67 -9.27
N ASP A 17 0.65 -0.87 -9.85
CA ASP A 17 0.86 -1.83 -10.94
C ASP A 17 0.45 -3.27 -10.54
N ALA A 18 0.76 -3.68 -9.31
CA ALA A 18 0.35 -4.98 -8.79
C ALA A 18 -1.17 -5.08 -8.62
N ALA A 19 -1.83 -4.00 -8.17
CA ALA A 19 -3.28 -3.95 -8.03
C ALA A 19 -3.98 -4.06 -9.38
N ASP A 20 -3.49 -3.34 -10.40
CA ASP A 20 -3.98 -3.41 -11.77
C ASP A 20 -3.85 -4.84 -12.32
N PHE A 21 -2.72 -5.52 -12.07
CA PHE A 21 -2.54 -6.92 -12.46
C PHE A 21 -3.61 -7.83 -11.84
N TYR A 22 -3.90 -7.68 -10.54
CA TYR A 22 -4.92 -8.50 -9.87
C TYR A 22 -6.33 -8.23 -10.38
N ASP A 23 -6.64 -6.98 -10.76
CA ASP A 23 -7.94 -6.62 -11.34
C ASP A 23 -8.16 -7.22 -12.73
N LEU A 24 -7.09 -7.55 -13.48
CA LEU A 24 -7.20 -8.31 -14.73
C LEU A 24 -7.70 -9.74 -14.51
N GLU A 25 -7.36 -10.36 -13.37
CA GLU A 25 -7.80 -11.71 -13.03
C GLU A 25 -9.22 -11.72 -12.44
N ASN A 26 -9.52 -10.76 -11.56
CA ASN A 26 -10.83 -10.63 -10.93
C ASN A 26 -11.13 -9.16 -10.59
N PRO A 27 -12.13 -8.53 -11.24
CA PRO A 27 -12.46 -7.13 -10.96
C PRO A 27 -12.71 -6.84 -9.48
N GLY A 28 -11.95 -5.91 -8.92
CA GLY A 28 -12.02 -5.47 -7.52
C GLY A 28 -10.99 -6.15 -6.60
N LEU A 29 -10.24 -7.14 -7.08
CA LEU A 29 -9.19 -7.80 -6.31
C LEU A 29 -8.00 -6.86 -6.03
N GLY A 30 -7.65 -5.99 -6.97
CA GLY A 30 -6.63 -4.96 -6.79
C GLY A 30 -6.96 -4.01 -5.64
N THR A 31 -8.22 -3.55 -5.58
CA THR A 31 -8.71 -2.71 -4.48
C THR A 31 -8.65 -3.44 -3.14
N LEU A 32 -9.10 -4.71 -3.09
CA LEU A 32 -9.02 -5.53 -1.87
C LEU A 32 -7.58 -5.75 -1.40
N SER A 33 -6.64 -5.91 -2.33
CA SER A 33 -5.21 -6.06 -2.03
C SER A 33 -4.62 -4.79 -1.42
N LEU A 34 -4.91 -3.62 -2.01
CA LEU A 34 -4.45 -2.33 -1.48
C LEU A 34 -5.02 -2.03 -0.09
N ASP A 35 -6.31 -2.33 0.13
CA ASP A 35 -6.96 -2.18 1.44
C ASP A 35 -6.31 -3.06 2.51
N ALA A 36 -5.96 -4.30 2.17
CA ALA A 36 -5.27 -5.21 3.09
C ALA A 36 -3.87 -4.69 3.45
N LEU A 37 -3.12 -4.17 2.47
CA LEU A 37 -1.81 -3.57 2.68
C LEU A 37 -1.89 -2.31 3.53
N ALA A 38 -2.88 -1.45 3.32
CA ALA A 38 -3.10 -0.25 4.14
C ALA A 38 -3.30 -0.63 5.61
N ARG A 39 -4.11 -1.67 5.89
CA ARG A 39 -4.32 -2.17 7.26
C ARG A 39 -3.03 -2.73 7.88
N LEU A 40 -2.25 -3.49 7.13
CA LEU A 40 -0.95 -4.00 7.58
C LEU A 40 0.03 -2.87 7.90
N VAL A 41 0.04 -1.82 7.08
CA VAL A 41 0.87 -0.63 7.29
C VAL A 41 0.48 0.11 8.58
N GLU A 42 -0.81 0.18 8.91
CA GLU A 42 -1.29 0.78 10.16
C GLU A 42 -0.82 0.03 11.41
N GLU A 43 -0.46 -1.25 11.28
CA GLU A 43 0.06 -2.09 12.36
C GLU A 43 1.57 -1.94 12.59
N ILE A 44 2.32 -1.34 11.65
CA ILE A 44 3.78 -1.14 11.77
C ILE A 44 4.07 -0.08 12.85
N PRO A 45 4.74 -0.42 13.97
CA PRO A 45 5.10 0.56 14.99
C PRO A 45 6.38 1.32 14.59
N GLY A 46 6.30 2.63 14.35
CA GLY A 46 7.49 3.49 14.20
C GLY A 46 7.34 4.70 13.25
N THR A 47 8.17 5.73 13.44
CA THR A 47 8.32 6.89 12.55
C THR A 47 9.18 6.53 11.35
N LEU A 48 8.63 6.57 10.13
CA LEU A 48 9.45 6.70 8.92
C LEU A 48 9.60 8.19 8.57
N LYS A 49 10.86 8.65 8.57
CA LYS A 49 11.24 9.92 7.96
C LYS A 49 11.46 9.69 6.45
N PRO A 50 11.13 10.67 5.60
CA PRO A 50 11.49 10.63 4.19
C PRO A 50 13.02 10.61 4.03
N VAL A 51 13.49 9.90 3.00
CA VAL A 51 14.77 10.16 2.31
C VAL A 51 14.47 10.99 1.07
#